data_AF-A0A7X7WJP7-F1
#
_entry.id   AF-A0A7X7WJP7-F1
#
_cell.length_a   1.000
_cell.length_b   1.000
_cell.length_c   1.000
_cell.angle_alpha   90.00
_cell.angle_beta   90.00
_cell.angle_gamma   90.00
#
_symmetry.space_group_name_H-M   'P 1'
#
loop_
_entity.id
_entity.type
_entity.pdbx_description
1 polymer ?
#
loop_
_entity_poly.entity_id
_entity_poly.type
_entity_poly.pdbx_seq_one_letter_code
_entity_poly.pdbx_strand_id
1 'polypeptide(L)'
;MNERQCIDKYPWRKIVPRWILGITEIGLSVYFVIRANENLGLFFAAWWAVSLFVLLPLIRCIHCFYYGKRCNTAWGLITGFSFAKGETKFFQSGYGLTFLLWPLRILPFFFGFKDLLGATMEWEFAFNPNGLFGIYVLTLVIHRLYYRKSNCPSCYQKSLCPVYNPQAMVEPVDSDAQSLADNQ
;
A
#
# COMPACT_ATOMS: atom_id res chain seq x y z
N MET A 1 -6.05 24.28 -19.37
CA MET A 1 -6.12 22.93 -18.75
C MET A 1 -4.83 22.20 -19.08
N ASN A 2 -4.02 21.81 -18.09
CA ASN A 2 -2.79 21.05 -18.35
C ASN A 2 -3.18 19.63 -18.78
N GLU A 3 -2.99 19.29 -20.06
CA GLU A 3 -2.92 17.91 -20.54
C GLU A 3 -1.87 17.18 -19.69
N ARG A 4 -2.33 16.34 -18.76
CA ARG A 4 -1.44 15.45 -18.03
C ARG A 4 -1.03 14.36 -19.00
N GLN A 5 0.13 14.54 -19.63
CA GLN A 5 0.73 13.55 -20.50
C GLN A 5 0.76 12.19 -19.78
N CYS A 6 0.31 11.15 -20.50
CA CYS A 6 0.50 9.77 -20.08
C CYS A 6 2.00 9.55 -19.85
N ILE A 7 2.40 9.37 -18.59
CA ILE A 7 3.79 9.09 -18.26
C ILE A 7 4.04 7.61 -18.59
N ASP A 8 4.26 7.29 -19.86
CA ASP A 8 4.65 5.94 -20.28
C ASP A 8 6.03 5.56 -19.72
N LYS A 9 6.89 6.56 -19.45
CA LYS A 9 8.16 6.39 -18.74
C LYS A 9 8.03 6.72 -17.26
N TYR A 10 7.69 5.70 -16.49
CA TYR A 10 7.60 5.80 -15.04
C TYR A 10 8.93 6.32 -14.41
N PRO A 11 8.90 7.36 -13.56
CA PRO A 11 10.12 8.01 -13.09
C PRO A 11 10.89 7.15 -12.08
N TRP A 12 12.05 6.59 -12.49
CA TRP A 12 12.93 5.75 -11.67
C TRP A 12 13.23 6.33 -10.29
N ARG A 13 13.43 7.66 -10.21
CA ARG A 13 13.67 8.39 -8.95
C ARG A 13 12.53 8.29 -7.94
N LYS A 14 11.29 8.02 -8.37
CA LYS A 14 10.14 7.80 -7.48
C LYS A 14 9.94 6.33 -7.09
N ILE A 15 10.49 5.44 -7.91
CA ILE A 15 10.24 4.00 -7.82
C ILE A 15 11.24 3.36 -6.87
N VAL A 16 12.53 3.64 -7.08
CA VAL A 16 13.60 3.03 -6.27
C VAL A 16 13.39 3.26 -4.77
N PRO A 17 13.10 4.48 -4.27
CA PRO A 17 12.85 4.69 -2.85
C PRO A 17 11.63 3.92 -2.34
N ARG A 18 10.57 3.80 -3.16
CA ARG A 18 9.38 3.04 -2.79
C ARG A 18 9.67 1.54 -2.63
N TRP A 19 10.48 0.97 -3.53
CA TRP A 19 10.87 -0.44 -3.43
C TRP A 19 11.76 -0.69 -2.22
N ILE A 20 12.74 0.17 -1.98
CA ILE A 20 13.62 0.08 -0.81
C ILE A 20 12.78 0.12 0.46
N LEU A 21 11.92 1.13 0.62
CA LEU A 21 11.06 1.26 1.80
C LEU A 21 10.08 0.08 1.94
N GLY A 22 9.52 -0.40 0.83
CA GLY A 22 8.62 -1.56 0.83
C GLY A 22 9.31 -2.86 1.22
N ILE A 23 10.49 -3.15 0.68
CA ILE A 23 11.28 -4.34 1.03
C ILE A 23 11.71 -4.27 2.50
N THR A 24 12.14 -3.10 2.97
CA THR A 24 12.48 -2.90 4.38
C THR A 24 11.27 -3.09 5.29
N GLU A 25 10.09 -2.55 4.94
CA GLU A 25 8.83 -2.76 5.68
C GLU A 25 8.48 -4.25 5.76
N ILE A 26 8.51 -4.96 4.63
CA ILE A 26 8.18 -6.39 4.56
C ILE A 26 9.20 -7.22 5.34
N GLY A 27 10.50 -7.02 5.08
CA GLY A 27 11.57 -7.80 5.72
C GLY A 27 11.57 -7.66 7.24
N LEU A 28 11.50 -6.42 7.75
CA LEU A 28 11.42 -6.18 9.20
C LEU A 28 10.11 -6.71 9.79
N SER A 29 9.00 -6.61 9.06
CA SER A 29 7.72 -7.11 9.54
C SER A 29 7.74 -8.64 9.75
N VAL A 30 8.29 -9.38 8.79
CA VAL A 30 8.44 -10.84 8.86
C VAL A 30 9.44 -11.21 9.96
N TYR A 31 10.55 -10.48 10.07
CA TYR A 31 11.56 -10.69 11.11
C TYR A 31 10.97 -10.65 12.53
N PHE A 32 10.16 -9.65 12.86
CA PHE A 32 9.57 -9.55 14.21
C PHE A 32 8.61 -10.71 14.51
N VAL A 33 7.86 -11.18 13.51
CA VAL A 33 6.92 -12.29 13.68
C VAL A 33 7.67 -13.61 13.80
N ILE A 34 8.69 -13.87 12.96
CA ILE A 34 9.53 -15.08 13.03
C ILE A 34 10.21 -15.19 14.40
N ARG A 35 10.76 -14.08 14.91
CA ARG A 35 11.41 -14.06 16.22
C ARG A 35 10.47 -14.43 17.36
N ALA A 36 9.17 -14.13 17.23
CA ALA A 36 8.17 -14.54 18.19
C ALA A 36 7.76 -16.00 18.03
N ASN A 37 7.54 -16.46 16.78
CA ASN A 37 7.23 -17.85 16.45
C ASN A 37 7.53 -18.11 14.97
N GLU A 38 8.40 -19.09 14.70
CA GLU A 38 8.87 -19.40 13.34
C GLU A 38 7.73 -19.83 12.40
N ASN A 39 6.87 -20.74 12.83
CA ASN A 39 5.73 -21.23 12.02
C ASN A 39 4.77 -20.09 11.68
N LEU A 40 4.47 -19.22 12.65
CA LEU A 40 3.64 -18.04 12.43
C LEU A 40 4.32 -17.07 11.46
N GLY A 41 5.62 -16.87 11.58
CA GLY A 41 6.40 -16.01 10.70
C GLY A 41 6.44 -16.50 9.25
N LEU A 42 6.55 -17.81 9.02
CA LEU A 42 6.46 -18.41 7.69
C LEU A 42 5.07 -18.23 7.08
N PHE A 43 4.01 -18.49 7.85
CA PHE A 43 2.64 -18.23 7.42
C PHE A 43 2.43 -16.74 7.09
N PHE A 44 2.98 -15.85 7.91
CA PHE A 44 2.90 -14.41 7.72
C PHE A 44 3.67 -13.93 6.47
N ALA A 45 4.82 -14.53 6.17
CA ALA A 45 5.56 -14.28 4.93
C ALA A 45 4.77 -14.73 3.70
N ALA A 46 4.13 -15.91 3.75
CA ALA A 46 3.23 -16.37 2.71
C ALA A 46 2.03 -15.40 2.53
N TRP A 47 1.47 -14.92 3.63
CA TRP A 47 0.40 -13.92 3.60
C TRP A 47 0.83 -12.59 2.97
N TRP A 48 2.07 -12.15 3.22
CA TRP A 48 2.67 -11.01 2.51
C TRP A 48 2.76 -11.25 1.00
N ALA A 49 3.20 -12.44 0.58
CA ALA A 49 3.27 -12.79 -0.84
C ALA A 49 1.89 -12.76 -1.49
N VAL A 50 0.88 -13.41 -0.89
CA VAL A 50 -0.52 -13.36 -1.35
C VAL A 50 -1.01 -11.91 -1.40
N SER A 51 -0.71 -11.11 -0.38
CA SER A 51 -1.12 -9.72 -0.33
C SER A 51 -0.50 -8.88 -1.44
N LEU A 52 0.77 -9.13 -1.78
CA LEU A 52 1.49 -8.40 -2.83
C LEU A 52 1.06 -8.79 -4.23
N PHE A 53 0.81 -10.08 -4.48
CA PHE A 53 0.56 -10.59 -5.83
C PHE A 53 -0.92 -10.84 -6.15
N VAL A 54 -1.78 -10.91 -5.14
CA VAL A 54 -3.22 -11.15 -5.31
C VAL A 54 -4.02 -9.96 -4.79
N LEU A 55 -3.96 -9.67 -3.48
CA LEU A 55 -4.87 -8.68 -2.87
C LEU A 55 -4.60 -7.25 -3.37
N LEU A 56 -3.35 -6.81 -3.39
CA LEU A 56 -3.02 -5.45 -3.85
C LEU A 56 -3.34 -5.23 -5.33
N PRO A 57 -3.00 -6.17 -6.24
CA PRO A 57 -3.45 -6.14 -7.63
C PRO A 57 -4.97 -6.10 -7.76
N LEU A 58 -5.69 -6.94 -7.00
CA LEU A 58 -7.15 -6.97 -7.01
C LEU A 58 -7.75 -5.64 -6.53
N ILE A 59 -7.29 -5.10 -5.41
CA ILE A 59 -7.87 -3.88 -4.82
C ILE A 59 -7.53 -2.63 -5.64
N ARG A 60 -6.31 -2.55 -6.19
CA ARG A 60 -5.78 -1.32 -6.79
C ARG A 60 -5.65 -1.40 -8.29
N CYS A 61 -5.07 -2.48 -8.80
CA CYS A 61 -4.65 -2.55 -10.20
C CYS A 61 -5.81 -2.83 -11.16
N ILE A 62 -6.89 -3.52 -10.75
CA ILE A 62 -8.05 -3.78 -11.63
C ILE A 62 -8.74 -2.49 -12.08
N HIS A 63 -8.64 -1.43 -11.25
CA HIS A 63 -9.21 -0.11 -11.52
C HIS A 63 -8.15 0.89 -12.02
N CYS A 64 -6.86 0.55 -11.96
CA CYS A 64 -5.78 1.47 -12.26
C CYS A 64 -5.69 1.77 -13.77
N PHE A 65 -5.23 2.97 -14.11
CA PHE A 65 -4.95 3.37 -15.49
C PHE A 65 -4.01 2.39 -16.24
N TYR A 66 -3.07 1.77 -15.52
CA TYR A 66 -2.12 0.80 -16.07
C TYR A 66 -2.67 -0.63 -16.14
N TYR A 67 -3.96 -0.87 -15.91
CA TYR A 67 -4.57 -2.19 -16.10
C TYR A 67 -4.29 -2.72 -17.52
N GLY A 68 -3.81 -3.96 -17.62
CA GLY A 68 -3.40 -4.59 -18.88
C GLY A 68 -2.12 -4.01 -19.49
N LYS A 69 -1.47 -3.04 -18.83
CA LYS A 69 -0.24 -2.38 -19.30
C LYS A 69 0.91 -2.65 -18.34
N ARG A 70 2.14 -2.61 -18.86
CA ARG A 70 3.34 -2.75 -18.03
C ARG A 70 3.56 -1.51 -17.16
N CYS A 71 3.39 -1.66 -15.84
CA CYS A 71 3.85 -0.69 -14.85
C CYS A 71 5.16 -1.19 -14.20
N ASN A 72 5.77 -0.43 -13.28
CA ASN A 72 7.08 -0.82 -12.71
C ASN A 72 7.07 -2.13 -11.92
N THR A 73 5.97 -2.43 -11.24
CA THR A 73 5.80 -3.69 -10.53
C THR A 73 5.31 -4.80 -11.45
N ALA A 74 5.10 -4.49 -12.74
CA ALA A 74 4.35 -5.29 -13.71
C ALA A 74 2.93 -5.69 -13.23
N TRP A 75 2.45 -5.17 -12.10
CA TRP A 75 1.16 -5.54 -11.54
C TRP A 75 0.02 -5.18 -12.49
N GLY A 76 0.08 -4.06 -13.20
CA GLY A 76 -0.93 -3.72 -14.20
C GLY A 76 -1.09 -4.78 -15.28
N LEU A 77 0.05 -5.33 -15.74
CA LEU A 77 0.09 -6.39 -16.73
C LEU A 77 -0.43 -7.71 -16.15
N ILE A 78 0.11 -8.14 -15.01
CA ILE A 78 -0.31 -9.37 -14.31
C ILE A 78 -1.82 -9.33 -14.03
N THR A 79 -2.31 -8.18 -13.56
CA THR A 79 -3.73 -7.99 -13.26
C THR A 79 -4.59 -8.11 -14.50
N GLY A 80 -4.17 -7.53 -15.63
CA GLY A 80 -4.93 -7.61 -16.87
C GLY A 80 -5.00 -9.02 -17.47
N PHE A 81 -4.07 -9.91 -17.11
CA PHE A 81 -4.14 -11.33 -17.45
C PHE A 81 -4.96 -12.14 -16.43
N SER A 82 -4.92 -11.77 -15.15
CA SER A 82 -5.45 -12.59 -14.05
C SER A 82 -6.88 -12.24 -13.64
N PHE A 83 -7.31 -11.00 -13.88
CA PHE A 83 -8.60 -10.46 -13.43
C PHE A 83 -9.23 -9.63 -14.53
N ALA A 84 -10.55 -9.54 -14.56
CA ALA A 84 -11.25 -8.61 -15.46
C ALA A 84 -11.09 -7.16 -14.99
N LYS A 85 -11.18 -6.20 -15.92
CA LYS A 85 -11.07 -4.77 -15.60
C LYS A 85 -12.25 -4.37 -14.73
N GLY A 86 -11.97 -3.72 -13.59
CA GLY A 86 -12.99 -3.18 -12.71
C GLY A 86 -13.42 -1.78 -13.15
N GLU A 87 -14.71 -1.47 -13.05
CA GLU A 87 -15.22 -0.12 -13.25
C GLU A 87 -14.74 0.83 -12.16
N THR A 88 -14.34 2.04 -12.53
CA THR A 88 -13.85 3.04 -11.58
C THR A 88 -14.96 3.58 -10.65
N LYS A 89 -16.25 3.47 -11.06
CA LYS A 89 -17.43 3.79 -10.24
C LYS A 89 -17.47 2.97 -8.94
N PHE A 90 -16.93 1.74 -8.95
CA PHE A 90 -16.91 0.84 -7.79
C PHE A 90 -15.54 0.75 -7.08
N PHE A 91 -14.58 1.61 -7.41
CA PHE A 91 -13.26 1.58 -6.76
C PHE A 91 -13.35 1.74 -5.23
N GLN A 92 -14.33 2.52 -4.75
CA GLN A 92 -14.53 2.79 -3.33
C GLN A 92 -15.06 1.56 -2.58
N SER A 93 -15.95 0.77 -3.17
CA SER A 93 -16.47 -0.44 -2.53
C SER A 93 -15.38 -1.51 -2.39
N GLY A 94 -14.49 -1.61 -3.39
CA GLY A 94 -13.29 -2.47 -3.33
C GLY A 94 -12.29 -2.06 -2.24
N TYR A 95 -12.31 -0.79 -1.80
CA TYR A 95 -11.47 -0.32 -0.70
C TYR A 95 -11.77 -1.02 0.63
N GLY A 96 -13.00 -1.56 0.80
CA GLY A 96 -13.35 -2.37 1.96
C GLY A 96 -12.36 -3.51 2.20
N LEU A 97 -11.95 -4.22 1.15
CA LEU A 97 -11.00 -5.33 1.23
C LEU A 97 -9.61 -4.96 1.77
N THR A 98 -9.30 -3.67 1.91
CA THR A 98 -8.06 -3.23 2.55
C THR A 98 -7.96 -3.63 4.03
N PHE A 99 -9.07 -3.97 4.69
CA PHE A 99 -9.05 -4.50 6.06
C PHE A 99 -8.20 -5.78 6.16
N LEU A 100 -8.18 -6.62 5.11
CA LEU A 100 -7.38 -7.84 5.04
C LEU A 100 -5.86 -7.56 5.08
N LEU A 101 -5.45 -6.33 4.75
CA LEU A 101 -4.06 -5.90 4.79
C LEU A 101 -3.66 -5.32 6.16
N TRP A 102 -4.60 -5.15 7.11
CA TRP A 102 -4.30 -4.59 8.43
C TRP A 102 -3.42 -5.51 9.30
N PRO A 103 -3.62 -6.84 9.33
CA PRO A 103 -2.75 -7.75 10.09
C PRO A 103 -1.27 -7.60 9.72
N LEU A 104 -0.98 -7.27 8.46
CA LEU A 104 0.40 -7.06 7.96
C LEU A 104 1.15 -5.95 8.70
N ARG A 105 0.44 -5.02 9.34
CA ARG A 105 1.06 -3.93 10.12
C ARG A 105 0.86 -4.07 11.61
N ILE A 106 -0.31 -4.55 12.02
CA ILE A 106 -0.66 -4.69 13.44
C ILE A 106 0.21 -5.75 14.11
N LEU A 107 0.36 -6.94 13.49
CA LEU A 107 1.13 -8.04 14.10
C LEU A 107 2.61 -7.69 14.33
N PRO A 108 3.36 -7.18 13.32
CA PRO A 108 4.75 -6.81 13.55
C PRO A 108 4.91 -5.64 14.50
N PHE A 109 3.96 -4.69 14.50
CA PHE A 109 3.98 -3.60 15.47
C PHE A 109 3.81 -4.12 16.89
N PHE A 110 2.86 -5.03 17.11
CA PHE A 110 2.62 -5.67 18.40
C PHE A 110 3.84 -6.46 18.87
N PHE A 111 4.41 -7.33 18.03
CA PHE A 111 5.58 -8.12 18.40
C PHE A 111 6.84 -7.27 18.59
N GLY A 112 7.09 -6.30 17.71
CA GLY A 112 8.23 -5.38 17.85
C GLY A 112 8.11 -4.50 19.10
N PHE A 113 6.89 -4.07 19.46
CA PHE A 113 6.64 -3.35 20.70
C PHE A 113 6.79 -4.23 21.95
N LYS A 114 6.32 -5.49 21.89
CA LYS A 114 6.54 -6.46 22.97
C LYS A 114 8.04 -6.73 23.19
N ASP A 115 8.80 -6.83 22.11
CA ASP A 115 10.26 -7.04 22.14
C ASP A 115 10.97 -5.81 22.74
N LEU A 116 10.46 -4.59 22.49
CA LEU A 116 10.93 -3.37 23.15
C LEU A 116 10.60 -3.37 24.65
N LEU A 117 9.36 -3.70 25.04
CA LEU A 117 8.97 -3.72 26.46
C LEU A 117 9.64 -4.84 27.25
N GLY A 118 9.87 -6.01 26.64
CA GLY A 118 10.59 -7.11 27.27
C GLY A 118 12.02 -6.73 27.66
N ALA A 119 12.65 -5.84 26.88
CA ALA A 119 13.96 -5.28 27.23
C ALA A 119 13.92 -4.29 28.41
N THR A 120 12.76 -3.70 28.72
CA THR A 120 12.62 -2.67 29.77
C THR A 120 12.33 -3.20 31.19
N MET A 121 12.12 -4.51 31.38
CA MET A 121 12.00 -5.09 32.73
C MET A 121 13.36 -5.24 33.44
N GLU A 122 14.44 -5.28 32.67
CA GLU A 122 15.77 -4.92 33.16
C GLU A 122 15.92 -3.42 32.89
N TRP A 123 16.30 -2.62 33.89
CA TRP A 123 16.23 -1.14 33.92
C TRP A 123 17.14 -0.40 32.91
N GLU A 124 17.46 -1.00 31.78
CA GLU A 124 18.05 -0.33 30.65
C GLU A 124 16.95 -0.12 29.61
N PHE A 125 16.60 1.14 29.37
CA PHE A 125 15.87 1.56 28.17
C PHE A 125 16.78 1.36 26.95
N ALA A 126 17.22 0.12 26.73
CA ALA A 126 17.91 -0.29 25.54
C ALA A 126 16.85 -0.31 24.44
N PHE A 127 16.95 0.65 23.51
CA PHE A 127 16.55 0.36 22.13
C PHE A 127 17.00 -1.08 21.87
N ASN A 128 16.06 -2.01 21.61
CA ASN A 128 16.32 -3.42 21.26
C ASN A 128 17.70 -3.49 20.58
N PRO A 129 18.69 -4.26 21.04
CA PRO A 129 20.15 -4.02 20.87
C PRO A 129 20.67 -3.64 19.47
N ASN A 130 19.84 -3.75 18.44
CA ASN A 130 20.11 -3.42 17.03
C ASN A 130 19.29 -2.23 16.46
N GLY A 131 18.44 -1.55 17.24
CA GLY A 131 17.62 -0.40 16.80
C GLY A 131 16.51 -0.71 15.78
N LEU A 132 16.31 -1.99 15.44
CA LEU A 132 15.48 -2.43 14.30
C LEU A 132 14.01 -2.03 14.40
N PHE A 133 13.43 -2.01 15.61
CA PHE A 133 12.03 -1.60 15.78
C PHE A 133 11.83 -0.11 15.48
N GLY A 134 12.78 0.73 15.92
CA GLY A 134 12.80 2.15 15.57
C GLY A 134 12.92 2.36 14.05
N ILE A 135 13.81 1.60 13.40
CA ILE A 135 13.95 1.60 11.94
C ILE A 135 12.64 1.18 11.25
N TYR A 136 11.93 0.17 11.76
CA TYR A 136 10.64 -0.26 11.22
C TYR A 136 9.57 0.83 11.33
N VAL A 137 9.41 1.43 12.51
CA VAL A 137 8.44 2.53 12.73
C VAL A 137 8.79 3.73 11.85
N LEU A 138 10.05 4.11 11.80
CA LEU A 138 10.52 5.21 10.94
C LEU A 138 10.26 4.91 9.46
N THR A 139 10.54 3.68 9.02
CA THR A 139 10.27 3.23 7.65
C THR A 139 8.79 3.34 7.33
N LEU A 140 7.88 2.92 8.23
CA LEU A 140 6.43 3.07 8.02
C LEU A 140 6.02 4.53 7.84
N VAL A 141 6.53 5.43 8.71
CA VAL A 141 6.22 6.86 8.66
C VAL A 141 6.77 7.48 7.38
N ILE A 142 8.05 7.27 7.07
CA ILE A 142 8.69 7.80 5.86
C ILE A 142 8.01 7.26 4.62
N HIS A 143 7.74 5.95 4.55
CA HIS A 143 7.08 5.33 3.41
C HIS A 143 5.71 5.97 3.15
N ARG A 144 4.90 6.17 4.20
CA ARG A 144 3.58 6.79 4.07
C ARG A 144 3.66 8.27 3.66
N LEU A 145 4.53 9.06 4.29
CA LEU A 145 4.71 10.47 3.97
C LEU A 145 5.26 10.68 2.55
N TYR A 146 6.30 9.92 2.19
CA TYR A 146 6.91 9.92 0.87
C TYR A 146 5.88 9.55 -0.20
N TYR A 147 5.11 8.49 0.03
CA TYR A 147 4.10 8.04 -0.93
C TYR A 147 3.03 9.11 -1.14
N ARG A 148 2.52 9.72 -0.06
CA ARG A 148 1.50 10.77 -0.12
C ARG A 148 2.00 12.02 -0.84
N LYS A 149 3.24 12.44 -0.60
CA LYS A 149 3.81 13.65 -1.20
C LYS A 149 4.27 13.45 -2.66
N SER A 150 4.84 12.30 -2.98
CA SER A 150 5.50 12.06 -4.28
C SER A 150 4.58 11.41 -5.33
N ASN A 151 3.80 10.41 -4.92
CA ASN A 151 3.06 9.55 -5.84
C ASN A 151 1.58 9.91 -5.95
N CYS A 152 0.92 10.28 -4.84
CA CYS A 152 -0.51 10.61 -4.86
C CYS A 152 -0.88 11.79 -5.79
N PRO A 153 -0.13 12.91 -5.87
CA PRO A 153 -0.49 14.04 -6.74
C PRO A 153 -0.49 13.69 -8.24
N SER A 154 0.35 12.72 -8.62
CA SER A 154 0.50 12.18 -9.97
C SER A 154 -0.42 10.99 -10.25
N CYS A 155 -1.21 10.52 -9.28
CA CYS A 155 -2.13 9.41 -9.46
C CYS A 155 -3.37 9.86 -10.26
N TYR A 156 -3.73 9.10 -11.30
CA TYR A 156 -4.92 9.36 -12.11
C TYR A 156 -6.23 9.14 -11.34
N GLN A 157 -6.24 8.21 -10.38
CA GLN A 157 -7.41 7.91 -9.57
C GLN A 157 -7.51 8.77 -8.30
N LYS A 158 -6.78 9.88 -8.20
CA LYS A 158 -6.72 10.66 -6.96
C LYS A 158 -8.06 11.29 -6.55
N SER A 159 -8.91 11.65 -7.51
CA SER A 159 -10.23 12.25 -7.25
C SER A 159 -11.19 11.26 -6.57
N LEU A 160 -11.11 9.99 -6.97
CA LEU A 160 -11.96 8.90 -6.47
C LEU A 160 -11.33 8.13 -5.31
N CYS A 161 -10.10 8.46 -4.91
CA CYS A 161 -9.37 7.73 -3.88
C CYS A 161 -9.71 8.26 -2.49
N PRO A 162 -10.32 7.44 -1.60
CA PRO A 162 -10.76 7.88 -0.27
C PRO A 162 -9.59 8.30 0.64
N VAL A 163 -8.37 7.83 0.35
CA VAL A 163 -7.14 8.21 1.09
C VAL A 163 -6.66 9.62 0.73
N TYR A 164 -6.94 10.09 -0.48
CA TYR A 164 -6.50 11.40 -0.95
C TYR A 164 -7.62 12.44 -0.87
N ASN A 165 -8.84 12.07 -1.26
CA ASN A 165 -10.04 12.88 -1.18
C ASN A 165 -11.07 12.19 -0.26
N PRO A 166 -11.19 12.59 1.02
CA PRO A 166 -12.16 12.00 1.95
C PRO A 166 -13.61 12.13 1.49
N GLN A 167 -13.93 13.18 0.71
CA GLN A 167 -15.28 13.42 0.18
C GLN A 167 -15.70 12.36 -0.85
N ALA A 168 -14.73 11.63 -1.42
CA ALA A 168 -15.02 10.53 -2.33
C ALA A 168 -15.97 9.51 -1.68
N MET A 169 -15.91 9.26 -0.37
CA MET A 169 -16.78 8.29 0.31
C MET A 169 -18.21 8.79 0.56
N VAL A 170 -18.50 10.08 0.34
CA VAL A 170 -19.76 10.73 0.74
C VAL A 170 -20.62 11.07 -0.48
N GLU A 171 -20.02 11.38 -1.63
CA GLU A 171 -20.76 11.75 -2.84
C GLU A 171 -21.27 10.49 -3.57
N PRO A 172 -22.61 10.32 -3.74
CA PRO A 172 -23.15 9.26 -4.57
C PRO A 172 -22.71 9.48 -6.03
N VAL A 173 -22.27 8.41 -6.68
CA VAL A 173 -21.64 8.40 -8.02
C VAL A 173 -22.59 8.80 -9.18
N ASP A 174 -23.72 9.43 -8.87
CA ASP A 174 -24.72 9.84 -9.85
C ASP A 174 -24.61 11.34 -10.22
N SER A 175 -23.86 12.16 -9.45
CA SER A 175 -23.69 13.59 -9.76
C SER A 175 -22.74 13.88 -10.94
N ASP A 176 -21.78 13.00 -11.23
CA ASP A 176 -20.83 13.18 -12.35
C ASP A 176 -21.41 12.73 -13.71
N ALA A 177 -22.46 11.90 -13.71
CA ALA A 177 -23.18 11.55 -14.93
C ALA A 177 -24.00 12.73 -15.46
N GLN A 178 -24.47 13.61 -14.57
CA GLN A 178 -25.23 14.81 -14.93
C GLN A 178 -24.32 15.93 -15.46
N SER A 179 -23.13 16.12 -14.89
CA SER A 179 -22.22 17.21 -15.29
C SER A 179 -21.54 16.99 -16.65
N LEU A 180 -21.47 15.75 -17.14
CA LEU A 180 -21.01 15.41 -18.49
C LEU A 180 -22.15 15.45 -19.53
N ALA A 181 -23.41 15.30 -19.11
CA ALA A 181 -24.58 15.43 -19.99
C ALA A 181 -24.97 16.91 -20.23
N ASP A 182 -24.73 17.79 -19.24
CA ASP A 182 -25.05 19.23 -19.36
C ASP A 182 -23.97 20.05 -20.09
N ASN A 183 -22.85 19.42 -20.50
CA ASN A 183 -21.76 20.07 -21.25
C ASN A 183 -21.58 19.50 -22.67
N GLN A 184 -22.56 18.75 -23.18
CA GLN A 184 -22.69 18.37 -24.61
C GLN A 184 -23.88 19.11 -25.24
#